data_AF-Q2TYG4-F1
#
_entry.id   AF-Q2TYG4-F1
#
_cell.length_a   1.000
_cell.length_b   1.000
_cell.length_c   1.000
_cell.angle_alpha   90.00
_cell.angle_beta   90.00
_cell.angle_gamma   90.00
#
_symmetry.space_group_name_H-M   'P 1'
#
loop_
_entity.id
_entity.type
_entity.pdbx_description
1 polymer ?
#
loop_
_entity_poly.entity_id
_entity_poly.type
_entity_poly.pdbx_seq_one_letter_code
_entity_poly.pdbx_strand_id
1 'polypeptide(L)'
;MRELTPQSDSDLPQLHVGPDSRLGTKNDLNIYLPPEDLEIGNSSTTNLRALQGKSPFSILKVFLQRFAFLSANNRLDQWQFNEVFSWIVEKGGANILLFLCWLKSPLMKVFARKVFCSAVMFGDISLGRKVLQCGVRLKTDDPTQRSRLTDYLSTAIHGRHEAMVELLCKAGIHPEVNNRWSWRDDWDLQLPILHTLLAFGADPERFFIEEGTGFPLINAALNGSLKAVQLLLDRGARVNLYLARYYGTALQAAAS
;
A
#
# COMPACT_ATOMS: atom_id res chain seq x y z
N MET A 1 27.49 -36.78 7.01
CA MET A 1 27.90 -35.77 6.01
C MET A 1 26.92 -35.86 4.85
N ARG A 2 26.02 -34.90 4.73
CA ARG A 2 25.23 -34.67 3.51
C ARG A 2 25.82 -33.43 2.87
N GLU A 3 26.29 -33.59 1.64
CA GLU A 3 26.86 -32.53 0.82
C GLU A 3 25.85 -31.41 0.64
N LEU A 4 26.23 -30.20 1.04
CA LEU A 4 25.57 -28.97 0.65
C LEU A 4 25.98 -28.73 -0.80
N THR A 5 25.03 -28.88 -1.72
CA THR A 5 25.19 -28.45 -3.10
C THR A 5 25.49 -26.94 -3.14
N PRO A 6 26.38 -26.48 -4.03
CA PRO A 6 26.72 -25.07 -4.11
C PRO A 6 25.58 -24.33 -4.84
N GLN A 7 24.76 -23.59 -4.09
CA GLN A 7 23.82 -22.63 -4.68
C GLN A 7 24.61 -21.45 -5.25
N SER A 8 24.73 -21.42 -6.58
CA SER A 8 25.32 -20.33 -7.35
C SER A 8 24.39 -19.13 -7.46
N ASP A 9 24.97 -17.94 -7.36
CA ASP A 9 24.47 -16.61 -7.75
C ASP A 9 23.28 -16.02 -6.95
N SER A 10 23.62 -15.04 -6.10
CA SER A 10 22.79 -14.15 -5.27
C SER A 10 21.27 -14.10 -5.59
N ASP A 11 20.45 -14.60 -4.67
CA ASP A 11 18.97 -14.43 -4.61
C ASP A 11 18.50 -12.95 -4.42
N LEU A 12 19.27 -11.96 -4.87
CA LEU A 12 18.94 -10.55 -4.70
C LEU A 12 17.95 -10.07 -5.78
N PRO A 13 16.86 -9.38 -5.41
CA PRO A 13 15.97 -8.75 -6.38
C PRO A 13 16.68 -7.73 -7.26
N GLN A 14 16.22 -7.58 -8.50
CA GLN A 14 16.74 -6.57 -9.43
C GLN A 14 16.10 -5.20 -9.18
N LEU A 15 16.89 -4.12 -9.30
CA LEU A 15 16.44 -2.74 -9.08
C LEU A 15 16.44 -1.96 -10.40
N HIS A 16 15.29 -1.85 -11.07
CA HIS A 16 15.17 -1.16 -12.35
C HIS A 16 14.86 0.33 -12.16
N VAL A 17 15.74 1.22 -12.62
CA VAL A 17 15.47 2.67 -12.61
C VAL A 17 14.64 3.02 -13.83
N GLY A 18 13.44 3.59 -13.63
CA GLY A 18 12.56 4.02 -14.73
C GLY A 18 13.22 5.08 -15.63
N PRO A 19 12.86 5.17 -16.93
CA PRO A 19 13.42 6.17 -17.83
C PRO A 19 13.04 7.57 -17.35
N ASP A 20 14.04 8.46 -17.19
CA ASP A 20 13.84 9.85 -16.77
C ASP A 20 12.81 10.54 -17.67
N SER A 21 11.58 10.70 -17.18
CA SER A 21 10.61 11.58 -17.81
C SER A 21 10.78 12.97 -17.21
N ARG A 22 11.22 13.90 -18.08
CA ARG A 22 11.36 15.36 -17.89
C ARG A 22 12.72 15.83 -17.33
N LEU A 23 13.78 15.64 -18.11
CA LEU A 23 14.78 16.65 -18.45
C LEU A 23 15.72 16.01 -19.49
N GLY A 24 15.79 16.60 -20.69
CA GLY A 24 16.58 16.13 -21.83
C GLY A 24 18.08 16.31 -21.62
N THR A 25 18.63 15.75 -20.55
CA THR A 25 20.06 15.62 -20.31
C THR A 25 20.33 14.18 -19.94
N LYS A 26 21.11 13.49 -20.78
CA LYS A 26 21.79 12.23 -20.46
C LYS A 26 22.74 12.45 -19.26
N ASN A 27 22.19 12.63 -18.08
CA ASN A 27 22.96 12.60 -16.85
C ASN A 27 22.96 11.14 -16.43
N ASP A 28 24.08 10.45 -16.65
CA ASP A 28 24.31 9.12 -16.08
C ASP A 28 24.20 9.24 -14.55
N LEU A 29 23.02 8.93 -14.03
CA LEU A 29 22.70 8.95 -12.60
C LEU A 29 23.60 8.00 -11.80
N ASN A 30 24.28 7.08 -12.50
CA ASN A 30 25.35 6.23 -11.97
C ASN A 30 26.49 7.02 -11.31
N ILE A 31 26.69 8.29 -11.69
CA ILE A 31 27.72 9.16 -11.08
C ILE A 31 27.34 9.57 -9.64
N TYR A 32 26.05 9.60 -9.30
CA TYR A 32 25.55 10.02 -7.99
C TYR A 32 25.12 8.85 -7.10
N LEU A 33 25.13 7.62 -7.63
CA LEU A 33 24.97 6.42 -6.83
C LEU A 33 26.27 6.17 -6.05
N PRO A 34 26.21 5.63 -4.81
CA PRO A 34 27.40 5.05 -4.19
C PRO A 34 28.04 4.07 -5.19
N PRO A 35 29.38 4.05 -5.31
CA PRO A 35 30.09 3.43 -6.42
C PRO A 35 29.53 2.03 -6.71
N GLU A 36 29.25 1.77 -7.99
CA GLU A 36 28.71 0.53 -8.54
C GLU A 36 29.69 -0.63 -8.38
N ASP A 37 29.86 -1.04 -7.13
CA ASP A 37 30.64 -2.21 -6.78
C ASP A 37 29.86 -3.51 -6.99
N LEU A 38 28.58 -3.37 -7.37
CA LEU A 38 27.60 -4.39 -7.70
C LEU A 38 26.66 -3.87 -8.79
N GLU A 39 26.97 -4.20 -10.04
CA GLU A 39 26.02 -4.07 -11.16
C GLU A 39 24.88 -5.07 -10.99
N ILE A 40 23.87 -4.70 -10.20
CA ILE A 40 22.57 -5.35 -10.22
C ILE A 40 21.75 -4.64 -11.31
N GLY A 41 22.03 -5.04 -12.55
CA GLY A 41 21.18 -4.96 -13.75
C GLY A 41 20.91 -3.59 -14.39
N ASN A 42 21.51 -3.35 -15.57
CA ASN A 42 20.85 -2.65 -16.70
C ASN A 42 21.51 -2.85 -18.09
N SER A 43 22.48 -3.75 -18.27
CA SER A 43 23.04 -4.06 -19.61
C SER A 43 23.48 -5.52 -19.74
N SER A 44 23.34 -6.06 -20.94
CA SER A 44 23.52 -7.46 -21.37
C SER A 44 24.93 -8.06 -21.21
N THR A 45 25.74 -7.59 -20.28
CA THR A 45 27.04 -8.16 -19.94
C THR A 45 27.26 -8.02 -18.44
N THR A 46 26.79 -9.02 -17.70
CA THR A 46 27.10 -9.23 -16.28
C THR A 46 28.61 -9.17 -16.07
N ASN A 47 29.14 -8.08 -15.51
CA ASN A 47 30.55 -8.04 -15.13
C ASN A 47 30.78 -8.88 -13.87
N LEU A 48 30.89 -10.21 -14.06
CA LEU A 48 31.25 -11.21 -13.05
C LEU A 48 32.53 -10.87 -12.24
N ARG A 49 33.33 -9.88 -12.67
CA ARG A 49 34.57 -9.46 -12.00
C ARG A 49 34.37 -8.57 -10.76
N ALA A 50 33.27 -7.80 -10.65
CA ALA A 50 33.06 -6.89 -9.50
C ALA A 50 32.61 -7.60 -8.21
N LEU A 51 32.11 -8.83 -8.35
CA LEU A 51 31.60 -9.71 -7.29
C LEU A 51 32.62 -10.74 -6.79
N GLN A 52 33.72 -10.96 -7.53
CA GLN A 52 34.73 -11.96 -7.18
C GLN A 52 35.46 -11.57 -5.89
N GLY A 53 35.25 -12.36 -4.82
CA GLY A 53 35.97 -12.23 -3.54
C GLY A 53 35.29 -11.38 -2.46
N LYS A 54 34.10 -10.81 -2.70
CA LYS A 54 33.37 -10.04 -1.68
C LYS A 54 32.56 -10.97 -0.77
N SER A 55 32.55 -10.66 0.54
CA SER A 55 31.74 -11.41 1.50
C SER A 55 30.23 -11.21 1.21
N PRO A 56 29.37 -12.22 1.46
CA PRO A 56 27.92 -12.10 1.29
C PRO A 56 27.32 -10.90 2.05
N PHE A 57 27.88 -10.57 3.22
CA PHE A 57 27.47 -9.41 4.01
C PHE A 57 27.79 -8.08 3.31
N SER A 58 28.96 -7.98 2.69
CA SER A 58 29.35 -6.79 1.90
C SER A 58 28.40 -6.59 0.72
N ILE A 59 28.00 -7.69 0.07
CA ILE A 59 27.07 -7.66 -1.06
C ILE A 59 25.70 -7.15 -0.62
N LEU A 60 25.16 -7.71 0.47
CA LEU A 60 23.88 -7.30 1.03
C LEU A 60 23.86 -5.84 1.49
N LYS A 61 24.96 -5.37 2.10
CA LYS A 61 25.09 -3.98 2.55
C LYS A 61 24.98 -2.99 1.39
N VAL A 62 25.71 -3.23 0.30
CA VAL A 62 25.70 -2.36 -0.89
C VAL A 62 24.30 -2.39 -1.54
N PHE A 63 23.68 -3.57 -1.63
CA PHE A 63 22.31 -3.70 -2.14
C PHE A 63 21.32 -2.85 -1.32
N LEU A 64 21.32 -2.97 0.01
CA LEU A 64 20.42 -2.23 0.89
C LEU A 64 20.63 -0.71 0.82
N GLN A 65 21.89 -0.26 0.67
CA GLN A 65 22.20 1.16 0.47
C GLN A 65 21.60 1.67 -0.83
N ARG A 66 21.77 0.93 -1.93
CA ARG A 66 21.21 1.28 -3.25
C ARG A 66 19.68 1.28 -3.21
N PHE A 67 19.07 0.25 -2.62
CA PHE A 67 17.62 0.15 -2.44
C PHE A 67 17.08 1.36 -1.65
N ALA A 68 17.68 1.70 -0.51
CA ALA A 68 17.26 2.84 0.30
C ALA A 68 17.40 4.16 -0.46
N PHE A 69 18.52 4.36 -1.18
CA PHE A 69 18.77 5.55 -1.97
C PHE A 69 17.75 5.72 -3.11
N LEU A 70 17.55 4.69 -3.93
CA LEU A 70 16.62 4.75 -5.06
C LEU A 70 15.18 4.95 -4.58
N SER A 71 14.78 4.24 -3.53
CA SER A 71 13.45 4.37 -2.92
C SER A 71 13.19 5.78 -2.39
N ALA A 72 14.13 6.35 -1.65
CA ALA A 72 13.99 7.67 -1.03
C ALA A 72 13.96 8.82 -2.05
N ASN A 73 14.59 8.61 -3.21
CA ASN A 73 14.58 9.54 -4.34
C ASN A 73 13.44 9.28 -5.35
N ASN A 74 12.45 8.45 -5.00
CA ASN A 74 11.32 8.07 -5.88
C ASN A 74 11.77 7.49 -7.24
N ARG A 75 12.94 6.84 -7.29
CA ARG A 75 13.45 6.17 -8.49
C ARG A 75 12.91 4.75 -8.66
N LEU A 76 12.37 4.17 -7.60
CA LEU A 76 11.62 2.92 -7.64
C LEU A 76 10.13 3.23 -7.54
N ASP A 77 9.35 2.68 -8.46
CA ASP A 77 7.89 2.67 -8.32
C ASP A 77 7.44 1.79 -7.14
N GLN A 78 6.16 1.82 -6.80
CA GLN A 78 5.66 1.06 -5.64
C GLN A 78 5.68 -0.45 -5.88
N TRP A 79 5.55 -0.91 -7.13
CA TRP A 79 5.53 -2.33 -7.47
C TRP A 79 6.91 -2.96 -7.27
N GLN A 80 7.95 -2.35 -7.85
CA GLN A 80 9.34 -2.78 -7.64
C GLN A 80 9.76 -2.67 -6.17
N PHE A 81 9.32 -1.61 -5.48
CA PHE A 81 9.55 -1.49 -4.06
C PHE A 81 8.94 -2.67 -3.28
N ASN A 82 7.73 -3.09 -3.65
CA ASN A 82 7.03 -4.21 -3.01
C ASN A 82 7.75 -5.55 -3.23
N GLU A 83 8.34 -5.79 -4.40
CA GLU A 83 9.14 -7.00 -4.66
C GLU A 83 10.32 -7.11 -3.68
N VAL A 84 11.09 -6.02 -3.54
CA VAL A 84 12.22 -5.98 -2.60
C VAL A 84 11.73 -6.05 -1.15
N PHE A 85 10.63 -5.35 -0.84
CA PHE A 85 10.02 -5.37 0.48
C PHE A 85 9.61 -6.80 0.89
N SER A 86 8.90 -7.53 0.01
CA SER A 86 8.47 -8.91 0.29
C SER A 86 9.66 -9.80 0.54
N TRP A 87 10.67 -9.71 -0.34
CA TRP A 87 11.92 -10.44 -0.18
C TRP A 87 12.62 -10.14 1.16
N ILE A 88 12.73 -8.86 1.56
CA ILE A 88 13.34 -8.49 2.85
C ILE A 88 12.52 -9.09 4.02
N VAL A 89 11.19 -8.99 3.98
CA VAL A 89 10.31 -9.47 5.05
C VAL A 89 10.37 -11.00 5.16
N GLU A 90 10.32 -11.73 4.04
CA GLU A 90 10.45 -13.19 3.97
C GLU A 90 11.76 -13.71 4.55
N LYS A 91 12.85 -12.96 4.37
CA LYS A 91 14.16 -13.27 4.97
C LYS A 91 14.30 -12.80 6.44
N GLY A 92 13.23 -12.30 7.06
CA GLY A 92 13.22 -11.82 8.44
C GLY A 92 13.85 -10.44 8.65
N GLY A 93 14.08 -9.68 7.57
CA GLY A 93 14.80 -8.41 7.56
C GLY A 93 13.95 -7.18 7.90
N ALA A 94 12.73 -7.32 8.42
CA ALA A 94 11.82 -6.20 8.72
C ALA A 94 12.44 -5.13 9.65
N ASN A 95 13.36 -5.53 10.54
CA ASN A 95 14.08 -4.60 11.43
C ASN A 95 14.98 -3.62 10.65
N ILE A 96 15.51 -4.02 9.49
CA ILE A 96 16.33 -3.14 8.64
C ILE A 96 15.46 -2.05 8.03
N LEU A 97 14.26 -2.40 7.56
CA LEU A 97 13.29 -1.43 7.05
C LEU A 97 12.91 -0.42 8.13
N LEU A 98 12.64 -0.89 9.34
CA LEU A 98 12.33 -0.03 10.49
C LEU A 98 13.49 0.88 10.87
N PHE A 99 14.71 0.36 10.90
CA PHE A 99 15.91 1.17 11.18
C PHE A 99 16.02 2.33 10.19
N LEU A 100 15.82 2.08 8.90
CA LEU A 100 15.83 3.12 7.87
C LEU A 100 14.67 4.12 8.04
N CYS A 101 13.48 3.66 8.44
CA CYS A 101 12.34 4.54 8.72
C CYS A 101 12.58 5.47 9.92
N TRP A 102 13.38 5.06 10.90
CA TRP A 102 13.73 5.87 12.08
C TRP A 102 14.69 7.03 11.77
N LEU A 103 15.37 6.98 10.64
CA LEU A 103 16.28 8.05 10.23
C LEU A 103 15.47 9.32 9.93
N LYS A 104 15.74 10.41 10.67
CA LYS A 104 14.92 11.64 10.63
C LYS A 104 15.13 12.54 9.41
N SER A 105 15.76 12.06 8.34
CA SER A 105 16.00 12.89 7.15
C SER A 105 14.74 13.03 6.28
N PRO A 106 14.57 14.15 5.53
CA PRO A 106 13.43 14.33 4.63
C PRO A 106 13.29 13.20 3.59
N LEU A 107 14.42 12.70 3.08
CA LEU A 107 14.49 11.57 2.15
C LEU A 107 13.97 10.28 2.79
N MET A 108 14.32 10.01 4.05
CA MET A 108 13.86 8.82 4.75
C MET A 108 12.38 8.88 5.13
N LYS A 109 11.75 10.06 5.16
CA LYS A 109 10.27 10.15 5.22
C LYS A 109 9.59 9.62 3.96
N VAL A 110 10.20 9.80 2.79
CA VAL A 110 9.70 9.21 1.53
C VAL A 110 9.82 7.69 1.58
N PHE A 111 10.98 7.19 2.02
CA PHE A 111 11.19 5.77 2.25
C PHE A 111 10.16 5.18 3.22
N ALA A 112 9.97 5.81 4.39
CA ALA A 112 9.01 5.37 5.40
C ALA A 112 7.57 5.34 4.88
N ARG A 113 7.18 6.28 4.00
CA ARG A 113 5.86 6.26 3.34
C ARG A 113 5.70 5.07 2.40
N LYS A 114 6.75 4.68 1.66
CA LYS A 114 6.75 3.49 0.80
C LYS A 114 6.65 2.21 1.63
N VAL A 115 7.44 2.09 2.71
CA VAL A 115 7.34 0.97 3.66
C VAL A 115 5.94 0.89 4.26
N PHE A 116 5.35 2.03 4.66
CA PHE A 116 3.99 2.07 5.18
C PHE A 116 2.96 1.61 4.14
N CYS A 117 3.09 2.04 2.89
CA CYS A 117 2.24 1.59 1.78
C CYS A 117 2.30 0.07 1.61
N SER A 118 3.50 -0.51 1.58
CA SER A 118 3.69 -1.96 1.50
C SER A 118 3.07 -2.67 2.71
N ALA A 119 3.30 -2.18 3.93
CA ALA A 119 2.71 -2.76 5.14
C ALA A 119 1.17 -2.77 5.10
N VAL A 120 0.55 -1.71 4.58
CA VAL A 120 -0.91 -1.64 4.37
C VAL A 120 -1.38 -2.65 3.32
N MET A 121 -0.68 -2.74 2.19
CA MET A 121 -1.02 -3.67 1.10
C MET A 121 -0.95 -5.14 1.52
N PHE A 122 0.11 -5.51 2.24
CA PHE A 122 0.32 -6.87 2.73
C PHE A 122 -0.38 -7.15 4.07
N GLY A 123 -1.06 -6.17 4.68
CA GLY A 123 -1.77 -6.33 5.94
C GLY A 123 -0.87 -6.52 7.17
N ASP A 124 0.42 -6.14 7.09
CA ASP A 124 1.36 -6.27 8.21
C ASP A 124 1.10 -5.19 9.27
N ILE A 125 0.22 -5.52 10.21
CA ILE A 125 -0.19 -4.66 11.33
C ILE A 125 1.01 -4.29 12.22
N SER A 126 1.93 -5.23 12.43
CA SER A 126 3.07 -5.05 13.33
C SER A 126 4.03 -4.03 12.75
N LEU A 127 4.39 -4.18 11.48
CA LEU A 127 5.24 -3.24 10.77
C LEU A 127 4.54 -1.89 10.58
N GLY A 128 3.26 -1.91 10.17
CA GLY A 128 2.45 -0.71 10.01
C GLY A 128 2.44 0.16 11.28
N ARG A 129 2.18 -0.43 12.45
CA ARG A 129 2.20 0.26 13.75
C ARG A 129 3.57 0.87 14.06
N LYS A 130 4.65 0.10 13.86
CA LYS A 130 6.02 0.55 14.14
C LYS A 130 6.44 1.68 13.20
N VAL A 131 6.02 1.64 11.94
CA VAL A 131 6.30 2.71 10.96
C VAL A 131 5.53 3.98 11.30
N LEU A 132 4.29 3.90 11.80
CA LEU A 132 3.57 5.07 12.32
C LEU A 132 4.32 5.74 13.48
N GLN A 133 4.93 4.96 14.38
CA GLN A 133 5.77 5.48 15.46
C GLN A 133 7.04 6.20 14.95
N CYS A 134 7.49 5.90 13.72
CA CYS A 134 8.60 6.62 13.08
C CYS A 134 8.23 8.04 12.62
N GLY A 135 6.97 8.46 12.79
CA GLY A 135 6.50 9.82 12.49
C GLY A 135 5.86 9.98 11.11
N VAL A 136 5.36 8.90 10.51
CA VAL A 136 4.50 8.99 9.32
C VAL A 136 3.21 9.70 9.72
N ARG A 137 3.03 10.94 9.22
CA ARG A 137 1.82 11.74 9.49
C ARG A 137 0.71 11.33 8.53
N LEU A 138 -0.42 10.92 9.09
CA LEU A 138 -1.64 10.52 8.37
C LEU A 138 -2.79 11.53 8.51
N LYS A 139 -2.50 12.75 8.96
CA LYS A 139 -3.46 13.86 9.05
C LYS A 139 -3.00 15.02 8.18
N THR A 140 -3.91 15.61 7.43
CA THR A 140 -3.60 16.64 6.44
C THR A 140 -4.86 17.35 5.96
N ASP A 141 -4.74 18.65 5.71
CA ASP A 141 -5.76 19.46 5.05
C ASP A 141 -5.55 19.55 3.52
N ASP A 142 -4.45 18.97 3.01
CA ASP A 142 -4.12 18.97 1.58
C ASP A 142 -4.96 17.92 0.83
N PRO A 143 -5.74 18.32 -0.19
CA PRO A 143 -6.57 17.39 -0.97
C PRO A 143 -5.80 16.23 -1.62
N THR A 144 -4.56 16.48 -2.09
CA THR A 144 -3.72 15.44 -2.71
C THR A 144 -3.30 14.39 -1.68
N GLN A 145 -3.08 14.84 -0.45
CA GLN A 145 -2.73 13.98 0.66
C GLN A 145 -3.94 13.21 1.15
N ARG A 146 -5.12 13.85 1.20
CA ARG A 146 -6.39 13.18 1.53
C ARG A 146 -6.68 12.02 0.58
N SER A 147 -6.59 12.24 -0.73
CA SER A 147 -6.77 11.18 -1.74
C SER A 147 -5.85 9.98 -1.48
N ARG A 148 -4.57 10.23 -1.19
CA ARG A 148 -3.61 9.16 -0.86
C ARG A 148 -3.91 8.44 0.47
N LEU A 149 -4.47 9.13 1.45
CA LEU A 149 -4.92 8.50 2.71
C LEU A 149 -6.13 7.61 2.46
N THR A 150 -7.06 8.06 1.60
CA THR A 150 -8.19 7.26 1.12
C THR A 150 -7.72 6.02 0.35
N ASP A 151 -6.62 6.10 -0.41
CA ASP A 151 -6.02 4.94 -1.09
C ASP A 151 -5.47 3.90 -0.11
N TYR A 152 -4.86 4.32 1.00
CA TYR A 152 -4.41 3.38 2.05
C TYR A 152 -5.60 2.63 2.64
N LEU A 153 -6.68 3.33 2.97
CA LEU A 153 -7.88 2.70 3.52
C LEU A 153 -8.50 1.75 2.50
N SER A 154 -8.64 2.20 1.24
CA SER A 154 -9.19 1.38 0.14
C SER A 154 -8.36 0.11 -0.09
N THR A 155 -7.04 0.22 -0.05
CA THR A 155 -6.10 -0.90 -0.20
C THR A 155 -6.26 -1.92 0.94
N ALA A 156 -6.33 -1.46 2.20
CA ALA A 156 -6.55 -2.33 3.35
C ALA A 156 -7.88 -3.09 3.26
N ILE A 157 -8.93 -2.42 2.75
CA ILE A 157 -10.25 -3.00 2.55
C ILE A 157 -10.24 -4.08 1.45
N HIS A 158 -9.56 -3.82 0.33
CA HIS A 158 -9.41 -4.83 -0.74
C HIS A 158 -8.67 -6.08 -0.25
N GLY A 159 -7.66 -5.90 0.59
CA GLY A 159 -6.96 -7.00 1.25
C GLY A 159 -7.74 -7.68 2.38
N ARG A 160 -8.93 -7.17 2.74
CA ARG A 160 -9.74 -7.61 3.90
C ARG A 160 -8.99 -7.56 5.23
N HIS A 161 -8.07 -6.60 5.36
CA HIS A 161 -7.22 -6.43 6.53
C HIS A 161 -7.93 -5.59 7.60
N GLU A 162 -8.94 -6.15 8.27
CA GLU A 162 -9.77 -5.44 9.26
C GLU A 162 -8.94 -4.72 10.33
N ALA A 163 -7.94 -5.39 10.91
CA ALA A 163 -7.06 -4.79 11.91
C ALA A 163 -6.24 -3.60 11.35
N MET A 164 -5.96 -3.59 10.04
CA MET A 164 -5.27 -2.48 9.38
C MET A 164 -6.23 -1.31 9.17
N VAL A 165 -7.47 -1.60 8.75
CA VAL A 165 -8.54 -0.59 8.65
C VAL A 165 -8.74 0.10 9.99
N GLU A 166 -8.84 -0.66 11.08
CA GLU A 166 -8.95 -0.10 12.43
C GLU A 166 -7.74 0.75 12.82
N LEU A 167 -6.51 0.29 12.52
CA LEU A 167 -5.28 1.04 12.77
C LEU A 167 -5.28 2.39 12.03
N LEU A 168 -5.67 2.38 10.75
CA LEU A 168 -5.72 3.57 9.89
C LEU A 168 -6.77 4.58 10.39
N CYS A 169 -7.96 4.12 10.76
CA CYS A 169 -8.99 4.97 11.35
C CYS A 169 -8.53 5.56 12.70
N LYS A 170 -7.91 4.75 13.58
CA LYS A 170 -7.32 5.26 14.85
C LYS A 170 -6.20 6.26 14.62
N ALA A 171 -5.45 6.15 13.53
CA ALA A 171 -4.44 7.13 13.15
C ALA A 171 -5.04 8.45 12.62
N GLY A 172 -6.36 8.52 12.46
CA GLY A 172 -7.10 9.72 12.08
C GLY A 172 -7.35 9.85 10.59
N ILE A 173 -7.22 8.77 9.81
CA ILE A 173 -7.72 8.73 8.44
C ILE A 173 -9.24 8.71 8.49
N HIS A 174 -9.87 9.61 7.72
CA HIS A 174 -11.32 9.62 7.58
C HIS A 174 -11.79 8.31 6.95
N PRO A 175 -12.87 7.69 7.45
CA PRO A 175 -13.36 6.41 6.95
C PRO A 175 -14.13 6.55 5.63
N GLU A 176 -13.42 7.06 4.62
CA GLU A 176 -13.84 7.30 3.25
C GLU A 176 -13.09 6.33 2.33
N VAL A 177 -13.73 5.87 1.25
CA VAL A 177 -13.13 4.91 0.31
C VAL A 177 -13.31 5.38 -1.13
N ASN A 178 -12.27 5.20 -1.94
CA ASN A 178 -12.26 5.55 -3.37
C ASN A 178 -12.98 4.48 -4.19
N ASN A 179 -12.67 3.22 -3.91
CA ASN A 179 -13.16 2.11 -4.71
C ASN A 179 -14.55 1.68 -4.27
N ARG A 180 -15.42 1.48 -5.26
CA ARG A 180 -16.71 0.82 -5.10
C ARG A 180 -16.46 -0.63 -4.69
N TRP A 181 -17.22 -1.11 -3.71
CA TRP A 181 -17.44 -2.56 -3.63
C TRP A 181 -18.22 -2.93 -4.89
N SER A 182 -17.64 -3.80 -5.70
CA SER A 182 -18.31 -4.33 -6.88
C SER A 182 -19.64 -4.93 -6.45
N TRP A 183 -20.66 -4.91 -7.30
CA TRP A 183 -21.90 -5.68 -7.04
C TRP A 183 -21.62 -7.19 -6.84
N ARG A 184 -20.45 -7.64 -7.32
CA ARG A 184 -19.91 -8.99 -7.16
C ARG A 184 -19.15 -9.19 -5.84
N ASP A 185 -18.80 -8.11 -5.13
CA ASP A 185 -18.24 -8.19 -3.78
C ASP A 185 -19.40 -8.47 -2.82
N ASP A 186 -19.29 -9.60 -2.13
CA ASP A 186 -20.26 -10.01 -1.12
C ASP A 186 -20.19 -9.05 0.08
N TRP A 187 -21.24 -8.25 0.26
CA TRP A 187 -21.35 -7.31 1.38
C TRP A 187 -21.32 -8.04 2.73
N ASP A 188 -21.78 -9.30 2.79
CA ASP A 188 -21.72 -10.10 4.01
C ASP A 188 -20.28 -10.39 4.44
N LEU A 189 -19.36 -10.57 3.48
CA LEU A 189 -17.92 -10.73 3.77
C LEU A 189 -17.28 -9.43 4.24
N GLN A 190 -17.86 -8.28 3.92
CA GLN A 190 -17.36 -6.96 4.29
C GLN A 190 -18.03 -6.39 5.54
N LEU A 191 -18.96 -7.12 6.18
CA LEU A 191 -19.64 -6.65 7.39
C LEU A 191 -18.70 -6.19 8.53
N PRO A 192 -17.59 -6.89 8.84
CA PRO A 192 -16.68 -6.42 9.88
C PRO A 192 -16.03 -5.07 9.54
N ILE A 193 -15.65 -4.89 8.27
CA ILE A 193 -15.09 -3.64 7.76
C ILE A 193 -16.16 -2.55 7.77
N LEU A 194 -17.37 -2.82 7.28
CA LEU A 194 -18.49 -1.88 7.30
C LEU A 194 -18.80 -1.40 8.72
N HIS A 195 -18.87 -2.35 9.65
CA HIS A 195 -19.08 -2.04 11.07
C HIS A 195 -17.98 -1.14 11.62
N THR A 196 -16.72 -1.44 11.30
CA THR A 196 -15.56 -0.64 11.71
C THR A 196 -15.64 0.78 11.13
N LEU A 197 -15.84 0.94 9.83
CA LEU A 197 -15.94 2.25 9.18
C LEU A 197 -17.03 3.11 9.82
N LEU A 198 -18.23 2.54 9.99
CA LEU A 198 -19.36 3.25 10.60
C LEU A 198 -19.12 3.56 12.09
N ALA A 199 -18.41 2.69 12.83
CA ALA A 199 -18.03 2.95 14.22
C ALA A 199 -17.03 4.11 14.35
N PHE A 200 -16.19 4.32 13.33
CA PHE A 200 -15.26 5.46 13.25
C PHE A 200 -15.88 6.70 12.58
N GLY A 201 -17.21 6.74 12.40
CA GLY A 201 -17.93 7.92 11.93
C GLY A 201 -18.02 8.05 10.41
N ALA A 202 -17.92 6.95 9.65
CA ALA A 202 -18.26 6.97 8.24
C ALA A 202 -19.71 7.40 8.04
N ASP A 203 -19.93 8.33 7.10
CA ASP A 203 -21.28 8.72 6.69
C ASP A 203 -21.91 7.55 5.93
N PRO A 204 -22.98 6.92 6.44
CA PRO A 204 -23.59 5.72 5.86
C PRO A 204 -24.20 5.97 4.48
N GLU A 205 -24.30 7.23 4.03
CA GLU A 205 -24.78 7.58 2.69
C GLU A 205 -23.67 7.97 1.72
N ARG A 206 -22.46 8.30 2.21
CA ARG A 206 -21.43 9.00 1.42
C ARG A 206 -20.00 8.49 1.59
N PHE A 207 -19.79 7.42 2.36
CA PHE A 207 -18.43 6.91 2.60
C PHE A 207 -17.73 6.40 1.33
N PHE A 208 -18.47 6.05 0.26
CA PHE A 208 -17.92 5.88 -1.08
C PHE A 208 -17.81 7.23 -1.78
N ILE A 209 -16.61 7.79 -1.90
CA ILE A 209 -16.44 9.18 -2.33
C ILE A 209 -16.56 9.41 -3.84
N GLU A 210 -16.39 8.35 -4.63
CA GLU A 210 -16.64 8.39 -6.08
C GLU A 210 -18.13 8.22 -6.44
N GLU A 211 -18.99 8.11 -5.42
CA GLU A 211 -20.39 7.74 -5.57
C GLU A 211 -21.40 8.79 -5.14
N GLY A 212 -22.64 8.59 -5.61
CA GLY A 212 -23.76 9.46 -5.26
C GLY A 212 -24.22 9.20 -3.84
N THR A 213 -24.76 10.23 -3.18
CA THR A 213 -25.37 10.08 -1.84
C THR A 213 -26.46 9.01 -1.87
N GLY A 214 -26.39 8.04 -0.96
CA GLY A 214 -27.30 6.90 -0.87
C GLY A 214 -26.82 5.64 -1.58
N PHE A 215 -25.69 5.72 -2.29
CA PHE A 215 -25.09 4.56 -2.97
C PHE A 215 -24.84 3.36 -2.05
N PRO A 216 -24.29 3.50 -0.82
CA PRO A 216 -24.04 2.35 0.05
C PRO A 216 -25.27 1.48 0.27
N LEU A 217 -26.40 2.09 0.60
CA LEU A 217 -27.65 1.37 0.88
C LEU A 217 -28.23 0.72 -0.38
N ILE A 218 -28.19 1.43 -1.51
CA ILE A 218 -28.67 0.93 -2.80
C ILE A 218 -27.84 -0.28 -3.24
N ASN A 219 -26.52 -0.23 -3.09
CA ASN A 219 -25.63 -1.31 -3.50
C ASN A 219 -25.72 -2.53 -2.57
N ALA A 220 -25.85 -2.33 -1.26
CA ALA A 220 -26.12 -3.41 -0.30
C ALA A 220 -27.45 -4.12 -0.59
N ALA A 221 -28.49 -3.35 -0.95
CA ALA A 221 -29.80 -3.88 -1.32
C ALA A 221 -29.74 -4.68 -2.64
N LEU A 222 -29.04 -4.17 -3.66
CA LEU A 222 -28.80 -4.88 -4.92
C LEU A 222 -28.04 -6.20 -4.72
N ASN A 223 -27.11 -6.22 -3.76
CA ASN A 223 -26.35 -7.42 -3.42
C ASN A 223 -27.18 -8.46 -2.63
N GLY A 224 -28.34 -8.07 -2.09
CA GLY A 224 -29.18 -8.92 -1.26
C GLY A 224 -28.70 -9.09 0.18
N SER A 225 -27.72 -8.28 0.63
CA SER A 225 -27.20 -8.36 2.00
C SER A 225 -28.13 -7.64 2.98
N LEU A 226 -29.06 -8.42 3.55
CA LEU A 226 -29.98 -7.93 4.58
C LEU A 226 -29.22 -7.35 5.79
N LYS A 227 -28.09 -7.96 6.17
CA LYS A 227 -27.29 -7.52 7.32
C LYS A 227 -26.65 -6.16 7.06
N ALA A 228 -26.11 -5.93 5.87
CA ALA A 228 -25.53 -4.64 5.51
C ALA A 228 -26.60 -3.56 5.41
N VAL A 229 -27.76 -3.88 4.80
CA VAL A 229 -28.91 -2.97 4.74
C VAL A 229 -29.34 -2.57 6.15
N GLN A 230 -29.54 -3.53 7.05
CA GLN A 230 -29.92 -3.24 8.44
C GLN A 230 -28.88 -2.34 9.12
N LEU A 231 -27.60 -2.67 9.00
CA LEU A 231 -26.53 -1.90 9.61
C LEU A 231 -26.47 -0.44 9.10
N LEU A 232 -26.66 -0.22 7.80
CA LEU A 232 -26.69 1.12 7.22
C LEU A 232 -27.90 1.92 7.70
N LEU A 233 -29.08 1.29 7.76
CA LEU A 233 -30.31 1.91 8.27
C LEU A 233 -30.20 2.25 9.76
N ASP A 234 -29.62 1.36 10.57
CA ASP A 234 -29.38 1.59 12.00
C ASP A 234 -28.44 2.78 12.25
N ARG A 235 -27.60 3.14 11.26
CA ARG A 235 -26.73 4.33 11.29
C ARG A 235 -27.35 5.56 10.63
N GLY A 236 -28.62 5.49 10.23
CA GLY A 236 -29.39 6.63 9.74
C GLY A 236 -29.39 6.83 8.23
N ALA A 237 -29.00 5.83 7.43
CA ALA A 237 -29.11 5.90 5.98
C ALA A 237 -30.58 6.08 5.55
N ARG A 238 -30.85 7.03 4.66
CA ARG A 238 -32.21 7.27 4.14
C ARG A 238 -32.58 6.23 3.07
N VAL A 239 -33.69 5.52 3.31
CA VAL A 239 -34.22 4.48 2.42
C VAL A 239 -34.69 5.00 1.05
N ASN A 240 -35.16 6.25 0.98
CA ASN A 240 -35.81 6.80 -0.21
C ASN A 240 -34.86 7.61 -1.12
N LEU A 241 -33.55 7.52 -0.91
CA LEU A 241 -32.59 8.15 -1.81
C LEU A 241 -32.64 7.50 -3.19
N TYR A 242 -32.58 8.33 -4.23
CA TYR A 242 -32.75 7.90 -5.60
C TYR A 242 -31.48 8.17 -6.41
N LEU A 243 -30.90 7.12 -6.99
CA LEU A 243 -29.79 7.20 -7.93
C LEU A 243 -30.17 6.51 -9.23
N ALA A 244 -30.50 7.31 -10.26
CA ALA A 244 -30.92 6.80 -11.58
C ALA A 244 -29.93 5.80 -12.19
N ARG A 245 -28.62 6.01 -11.97
CA ARG A 245 -27.56 5.13 -12.46
C ARG A 245 -27.45 3.78 -11.73
N TYR A 246 -28.17 3.58 -10.63
CA TYR A 246 -28.16 2.38 -9.78
C TYR A 246 -29.57 1.89 -9.46
N TYR A 247 -30.39 1.64 -10.48
CA TYR A 247 -31.73 1.05 -10.32
C TYR A 247 -32.73 1.93 -9.55
N GLY A 248 -32.37 3.17 -9.21
CA GLY A 248 -33.24 4.12 -8.51
C GLY A 248 -33.05 4.09 -7.01
N THR A 249 -34.07 3.65 -6.26
CA THR A 249 -34.05 3.53 -4.80
C THR A 249 -33.51 2.17 -4.35
N ALA A 250 -33.17 2.05 -3.06
CA ALA A 250 -32.74 0.78 -2.48
C ALA A 250 -33.80 -0.32 -2.64
N LEU A 251 -35.09 0.03 -2.56
CA LEU A 251 -36.19 -0.91 -2.77
C LEU A 251 -36.26 -1.41 -4.22
N GLN A 252 -36.07 -0.51 -5.20
CA GLN A 252 -36.05 -0.89 -6.62
C GLN A 252 -34.83 -1.76 -6.95
N ALA A 253 -33.67 -1.46 -6.36
CA ALA A 253 -32.46 -2.24 -6.51
C ALA A 253 -32.59 -3.66 -5.92
N ALA A 254 -33.27 -3.82 -4.76
CA ALA A 254 -33.51 -5.13 -4.15
C ALA A 254 -34.41 -6.07 -4.98
N ALA A 255 -35.19 -5.52 -5.91
CA ALA A 255 -36.13 -6.26 -6.76
C ALA A 255 -35.58 -6.53 -8.18
N SER A 256 -34.35 -6.11 -8.48
CA SER A 256 -33.68 -6.27 -9.78
C SER A 256 -32.92 -7.59 -9.86
#